data_AF-A0A2D9CC76-F1
#
_entry.id   AF-A0A2D9CC76-F1
#
_cell.length_a   1.000
_cell.length_b   1.000
_cell.length_c   1.000
_cell.angle_alpha   90.00
_cell.angle_beta   90.00
_cell.angle_gamma   90.00
#
_symmetry.space_group_name_H-M   'P 1'
#
loop_
_entity.id
_entity.type
_entity.pdbx_description
1 polymer ?
#
loop_
_entity_poly.entity_id
_entity_poly.type
_entity_poly.pdbx_seq_one_letter_code
_entity_poly.pdbx_strand_id
1 'polypeptide(L)'
;MFQLKYLVSDTQAIGDKVMAYRYCFFKEQEKLLREASEGKALASVLSLTDKARFGSMLTEINDQLRRDEFSEIASEYSKRKKAKKPRKSLHWYSMYDGPENLRDLSTHIGLEYVYILYKIGSSAIHAGDGINGVTSLSDGSPITKPIRWAEKLPYLCKTACMALHSAVETYLGAVSPNTVQEYRAWYEQNMPELLNDSLADKISITIHP
;
A
#
# COMPACT_ATOMS: atom_id res chain seq x y z
N MET A 1 -4.84 -3.40 -2.08
CA MET A 1 -5.08 -4.68 -2.79
C MET A 1 -4.16 -5.81 -2.32
N PHE A 2 -2.84 -5.77 -2.54
CA PHE A 2 -1.93 -6.89 -2.18
C PHE A 2 -2.04 -7.35 -0.72
N GLN A 3 -1.98 -6.39 0.20
CA GLN A 3 -2.08 -6.64 1.63
C GLN A 3 -3.43 -7.25 2.02
N LEU A 4 -4.53 -6.79 1.42
CA LEU A 4 -5.87 -7.35 1.66
C LEU A 4 -5.96 -8.78 1.15
N LYS A 5 -5.50 -9.05 -0.08
CA LYS A 5 -5.53 -10.41 -0.65
C LYS A 5 -4.67 -11.36 0.17
N TYR A 6 -3.49 -10.92 0.61
CA TYR A 6 -2.64 -11.72 1.50
C TYR A 6 -3.27 -11.96 2.88
N LEU A 7 -3.98 -10.96 3.42
CA LEU A 7 -4.70 -11.11 4.68
C LEU A 7 -5.74 -12.23 4.58
N VAL A 8 -6.53 -12.26 3.50
CA VAL A 8 -7.66 -13.19 3.35
C VAL A 8 -7.33 -14.48 2.60
N SER A 9 -6.11 -14.64 2.08
CA SER A 9 -5.74 -15.82 1.25
C SER A 9 -5.59 -17.12 2.05
N ASP A 10 -5.36 -17.02 3.35
CA ASP A 10 -5.25 -18.16 4.26
C ASP A 10 -6.20 -17.93 5.42
N THR A 11 -7.35 -18.58 5.36
CA THR A 11 -8.44 -18.46 6.34
C THR A 11 -8.06 -18.98 7.71
N GLN A 12 -7.14 -19.94 7.79
CA GLN A 12 -6.68 -20.50 9.06
C GLN A 12 -5.76 -19.52 9.80
N ALA A 13 -5.00 -18.70 9.06
CA ALA A 13 -4.05 -17.73 9.60
C ALA A 13 -4.58 -16.28 9.66
N ILE A 14 -5.86 -16.02 9.37
CA ILE A 14 -6.40 -14.64 9.37
C ILE A 14 -6.19 -13.97 10.73
N GLY A 15 -6.45 -14.68 11.84
CA GLY A 15 -6.29 -14.14 13.19
C GLY A 15 -4.88 -13.63 13.44
N ASP A 16 -3.88 -14.47 13.19
CA ASP A 16 -2.47 -14.15 13.37
C ASP A 16 -2.03 -12.99 12.47
N LYS A 17 -2.48 -12.98 11.21
CA LYS A 17 -2.19 -11.90 10.25
C LYS A 17 -2.81 -10.56 10.69
N VAL A 18 -4.05 -10.56 11.18
CA VAL A 18 -4.71 -9.35 11.72
C VAL A 18 -3.96 -8.83 12.93
N MET A 19 -3.54 -9.73 13.83
CA MET A 19 -2.79 -9.35 15.02
C MET A 19 -1.40 -8.79 14.67
N ALA A 20 -0.70 -9.42 13.72
CA ALA A 20 0.56 -8.91 13.18
C ALA A 20 0.39 -7.52 12.55
N TYR A 21 -0.66 -7.32 11.74
CA TYR A 21 -1.01 -6.02 11.17
C TYR A 21 -1.22 -4.97 12.25
N ARG A 22 -2.07 -5.26 13.25
CA ARG A 22 -2.40 -4.34 14.34
C ARG A 22 -1.18 -3.97 15.17
N TYR A 23 -0.33 -4.95 15.49
CA TYR A 23 0.91 -4.72 16.22
C TYR A 23 1.89 -3.82 15.44
N CYS A 24 2.14 -4.14 14.17
CA CYS A 24 3.01 -3.33 13.32
C CYS A 24 2.47 -1.91 13.12
N PHE A 25 1.16 -1.75 13.00
CA PHE A 25 0.50 -0.44 12.96
C PHE A 25 0.79 0.36 14.24
N PHE A 26 0.58 -0.22 15.42
CA PHE A 26 0.91 0.45 16.68
C PHE A 26 2.40 0.78 16.81
N LYS A 27 3.30 -0.09 16.32
CA LYS A 27 4.75 0.20 16.28
C LYS A 27 5.11 1.37 15.37
N GLU A 28 4.43 1.50 14.24
CA GLU A 28 4.64 2.65 13.34
C GLU A 28 4.13 3.94 13.97
N GLN A 29 2.94 3.92 14.58
CA GLN A 29 2.40 5.05 15.32
C GLN A 29 3.29 5.46 16.51
N GLU A 30 3.79 4.48 17.28
CA GLU A 30 4.76 4.71 18.36
C GLU A 30 5.99 5.46 17.84
N LYS A 31 6.55 5.00 16.71
CA LYS A 31 7.71 5.63 16.08
C LYS A 31 7.42 7.06 15.65
N LEU A 32 6.30 7.29 14.96
CA LEU A 32 5.91 8.62 14.46
C LEU A 32 5.68 9.61 15.61
N LEU A 33 5.00 9.19 16.68
CA LEU A 33 4.78 10.03 17.86
C LEU A 33 6.09 10.35 18.59
N ARG A 34 7.03 9.40 18.69
CA ARG A 34 8.37 9.67 19.25
C ARG A 34 9.12 10.69 18.42
N GLU A 35 9.18 10.50 17.10
CA GLU A 35 9.82 11.45 16.18
C GLU A 35 9.17 12.83 16.26
N ALA A 36 7.85 12.90 16.36
CA ALA A 36 7.11 14.16 16.52
C ALA A 36 7.42 14.85 17.87
N SER A 37 7.46 14.09 18.97
CA SER A 37 7.79 14.62 20.30
C SER A 37 9.21 15.18 20.39
N GLU A 38 10.14 14.61 19.60
CA GLU A 38 11.52 15.04 19.46
C GLU A 38 11.68 16.23 18.49
N GLY A 39 10.60 16.72 17.88
CA GLY A 39 10.64 17.84 16.94
C GLY A 39 11.26 17.50 15.58
N LYS A 40 11.32 16.22 15.20
CA LYS A 40 11.79 15.81 13.86
C LYS A 40 10.74 16.17 12.80
N ALA A 41 11.20 16.34 11.56
CA ALA A 41 10.58 17.01 10.40
C ALA A 41 9.07 16.83 10.15
N LEU A 42 8.41 15.78 10.65
CA LEU A 42 6.98 15.59 10.49
C LEU A 42 6.14 16.51 11.42
N ALA A 43 6.64 16.82 12.62
CA ALA A 43 5.95 17.71 13.56
C ALA A 43 5.85 19.16 13.03
N SER A 44 6.87 19.61 12.31
CA SER A 44 6.88 20.92 11.65
C SER A 44 5.92 21.00 10.46
N VAL A 45 5.67 19.89 9.75
CA VAL A 45 4.78 19.85 8.58
C VAL A 45 3.30 19.80 8.99
N LEU A 46 2.97 19.14 10.09
CA LEU A 46 1.58 18.95 10.53
C LEU A 46 1.10 20.02 11.53
N SER A 47 1.89 21.07 11.79
CA SER A 47 1.62 22.09 12.81
C SER A 47 1.25 21.49 14.18
N LEU A 48 1.85 20.33 14.45
CA LEU A 48 1.55 19.47 15.59
C LEU A 48 2.40 19.95 16.77
N THR A 49 1.94 21.00 17.46
CA THR A 49 2.68 21.65 18.56
C THR A 49 2.26 21.15 19.95
N ASP A 50 1.21 20.33 20.05
CA ASP A 50 0.69 19.84 21.33
C ASP A 50 1.47 18.61 21.83
N LYS A 51 2.64 18.89 22.41
CA LYS A 51 3.51 17.87 23.02
C LYS A 51 2.82 17.06 24.12
N ALA A 52 1.92 17.68 24.88
CA ALA A 52 1.20 17.00 25.96
C ALA A 52 0.27 15.92 25.39
N ARG A 53 -0.41 16.22 24.28
CA ARG A 53 -1.23 15.25 23.55
C ARG A 53 -0.41 14.09 22.95
N PHE A 54 0.82 14.32 22.46
CA PHE A 54 1.66 13.20 22.01
C PHE A 54 2.10 12.31 23.15
N GLY A 55 2.36 12.88 24.33
CA GLY A 55 2.68 12.12 25.53
C GLY A 55 1.57 11.14 25.92
N SER A 56 0.31 11.60 25.96
CA SER A 56 -0.82 10.73 26.29
C SER A 56 -1.06 9.65 25.23
N MET A 57 -1.01 10.00 23.94
CA MET A 57 -1.14 9.03 22.84
C MET A 57 -0.02 7.98 22.86
N LEU A 58 1.21 8.38 23.19
CA LEU A 58 2.34 7.46 23.29
C LEU A 58 2.16 6.49 24.46
N THR A 59 1.65 6.95 25.61
CA THR A 59 1.30 6.09 26.74
C THR A 59 0.23 5.08 26.34
N GLU A 60 -0.86 5.53 25.72
CA GLU A 60 -1.94 4.65 25.27
C GLU A 60 -1.45 3.56 24.31
N ILE A 61 -0.64 3.93 23.31
CA ILE A 61 -0.07 2.97 22.36
C ILE A 61 0.87 1.98 23.05
N ASN A 62 1.69 2.44 24.01
CA ASN A 62 2.56 1.54 24.77
C ASN A 62 1.75 0.54 25.61
N ASP A 63 0.64 0.99 26.19
CA ASP A 63 -0.25 0.10 26.94
C ASP A 63 -0.95 -0.92 26.03
N GLN A 64 -1.37 -0.51 24.82
CA GLN A 64 -1.87 -1.44 23.80
C GLN A 64 -0.81 -2.49 23.42
N LEU A 65 0.43 -2.06 23.19
CA LEU A 65 1.54 -2.94 22.80
C LEU A 65 1.98 -3.92 23.90
N ARG A 66 1.61 -3.68 25.16
CA ARG A 66 1.94 -4.51 26.32
C ARG A 66 0.89 -5.58 26.64
N ARG A 67 -0.25 -5.58 25.94
CA ARG A 67 -1.28 -6.60 26.15
C ARG A 67 -0.75 -7.99 25.84
N ASP A 68 -1.16 -8.99 26.62
CA ASP A 68 -0.70 -10.37 26.50
C ASP A 68 -0.97 -10.97 25.10
N GLU A 69 -2.05 -10.51 24.45
CA GLU A 69 -2.43 -10.87 23.07
C GLU A 69 -1.34 -10.55 22.03
N PHE A 70 -0.38 -9.68 22.34
CA PHE A 70 0.73 -9.34 21.47
C PHE A 70 2.08 -9.96 21.88
N SER A 71 2.13 -10.76 22.94
CA SER A 71 3.39 -11.29 23.50
C SER A 71 4.22 -12.07 22.45
N GLU A 72 3.59 -12.99 21.73
CA GLU A 72 4.25 -13.78 20.68
C GLU A 72 4.71 -12.91 19.51
N ILE A 73 3.84 -12.01 19.05
CA ILE A 73 4.14 -11.09 17.92
C ILE A 73 5.26 -10.13 18.29
N ALA A 74 5.30 -9.66 19.54
CA ALA A 74 6.37 -8.81 20.04
C ALA A 74 7.72 -9.53 20.05
N SER A 75 7.74 -10.82 20.38
CA SER A 75 8.92 -11.68 20.32
C SER A 75 9.41 -11.83 18.88
N GLU A 76 8.52 -12.21 17.95
CA GLU A 76 8.84 -12.36 16.53
C GLU A 76 9.30 -11.04 15.91
N TYR A 77 8.64 -9.92 16.24
CA TYR A 77 8.98 -8.60 15.75
C TYR A 77 10.38 -8.20 16.21
N SER A 78 10.70 -8.46 17.48
CA SER A 78 12.01 -8.18 18.06
C SER A 78 13.10 -9.03 17.41
N LYS A 79 12.84 -10.33 17.19
CA LYS A 79 13.74 -11.25 16.48
C LYS A 79 14.04 -10.75 15.06
N ARG A 80 13.00 -10.43 14.28
CA ARG A 80 13.15 -9.92 12.90
C ARG A 80 13.82 -8.56 12.83
N LYS A 81 13.53 -7.67 13.78
CA LYS A 81 14.14 -6.33 13.83
C LYS A 81 15.64 -6.41 14.12
N LYS A 82 16.08 -7.37 14.94
CA LYS A 82 17.52 -7.63 15.18
C LYS A 82 18.22 -8.19 13.94
N ALA A 83 17.54 -9.01 13.15
CA ALA A 83 18.09 -9.57 11.90
C ALA A 83 18.17 -8.54 10.75
N LYS A 84 17.30 -7.51 10.74
CA LYS A 84 17.30 -6.46 9.72
C LYS A 84 18.20 -5.27 10.08
N LYS A 85 18.64 -4.54 9.06
CA LYS A 85 19.36 -3.27 9.25
C LYS A 85 18.50 -2.30 10.09
N PRO A 86 19.07 -1.59 11.08
CA PRO A 86 18.35 -0.87 12.13
C PRO A 86 17.43 0.28 11.68
N ARG A 87 17.41 0.62 10.39
CA ARG A 87 16.63 1.73 9.81
C ARG A 87 15.41 1.31 9.00
N LYS A 88 15.21 0.03 8.71
CA LYS A 88 14.04 -0.42 7.94
C LYS A 88 12.88 -0.79 8.88
N SER A 89 11.72 -0.19 8.65
CA SER A 89 10.48 -0.65 9.28
C SER A 89 10.19 -2.08 8.82
N LEU A 90 9.66 -2.90 9.73
CA LEU A 90 9.16 -4.22 9.37
C LEU A 90 7.77 -4.08 8.77
N HIS A 91 7.54 -4.73 7.63
CA HIS A 91 6.19 -4.87 7.10
C HIS A 91 5.47 -5.97 7.86
N TRP A 92 4.20 -5.78 8.19
CA TRP A 92 3.41 -6.77 8.94
C TRP A 92 3.32 -8.12 8.22
N TYR A 93 3.24 -8.10 6.88
CA TYR A 93 3.20 -9.31 6.07
C TYR A 93 4.55 -10.03 6.02
N SER A 94 5.63 -9.42 6.52
CA SER A 94 6.92 -10.08 6.71
C SER A 94 7.05 -10.81 8.04
N MET A 95 6.01 -10.87 8.87
CA MET A 95 6.03 -11.64 10.11
C MET A 95 5.88 -13.13 9.81
N TYR A 96 6.42 -14.00 10.68
CA TYR A 96 6.28 -15.47 10.57
C TYR A 96 6.72 -16.03 9.21
N ASP A 97 7.90 -15.60 8.74
CA ASP A 97 8.47 -16.04 7.45
C ASP A 97 7.64 -15.67 6.22
N GLY A 98 6.76 -14.66 6.37
CA GLY A 98 6.04 -14.07 5.26
C GLY A 98 6.89 -13.16 4.35
N PRO A 99 6.30 -12.62 3.28
CA PRO A 99 7.02 -11.87 2.25
C PRO A 99 7.79 -10.65 2.77
N GLU A 100 9.01 -10.41 2.28
CA GLU A 100 9.90 -9.38 2.85
C GLU A 100 9.62 -7.97 2.34
N ASN A 101 8.97 -7.85 1.19
CA ASN A 101 8.66 -6.59 0.53
C ASN A 101 7.43 -6.73 -0.39
N LEU A 102 6.97 -5.62 -1.00
CA LEU A 102 5.77 -5.63 -1.85
C LEU A 102 5.90 -6.50 -3.11
N ARG A 103 7.11 -6.67 -3.67
CA ARG A 103 7.35 -7.55 -4.83
C ARG A 103 7.24 -9.01 -4.44
N ASP A 104 7.84 -9.38 -3.32
CA ASP A 104 7.74 -10.74 -2.79
C ASP A 104 6.28 -11.04 -2.43
N LEU A 105 5.58 -10.05 -1.85
CA LEU A 105 4.16 -10.15 -1.52
C LEU A 105 3.30 -10.37 -2.78
N SER A 106 3.54 -9.60 -3.84
CA SER A 106 2.79 -9.78 -5.09
C SER A 106 3.06 -11.12 -5.73
N THR A 107 4.32 -11.60 -5.66
CA THR A 107 4.70 -12.93 -6.13
C THR A 107 3.98 -14.02 -5.34
N HIS A 108 3.97 -13.89 -4.02
CA HIS A 108 3.33 -14.85 -3.11
C HIS A 108 1.83 -15.00 -3.37
N ILE A 109 1.14 -13.94 -3.77
CA ILE A 109 -0.32 -13.95 -4.05
C ILE A 109 -0.67 -14.04 -5.54
N GLY A 110 0.31 -14.29 -6.41
CA GLY A 110 0.14 -14.43 -7.87
C GLY A 110 -0.36 -13.16 -8.57
N LEU A 111 0.10 -11.98 -8.16
CA LEU A 111 -0.30 -10.67 -8.69
C LEU A 111 0.92 -9.82 -9.13
N GLU A 112 1.96 -10.45 -9.66
CA GLU A 112 3.19 -9.80 -10.12
C GLU A 112 2.92 -8.75 -11.20
N TYR A 113 1.99 -9.00 -12.11
CA TYR A 113 1.61 -8.05 -13.16
C TYR A 113 1.05 -6.75 -12.56
N VAL A 114 0.25 -6.84 -11.49
CA VAL A 114 -0.25 -5.64 -10.81
C VAL A 114 0.87 -4.92 -10.08
N TYR A 115 1.90 -5.63 -9.61
CA TYR A 115 3.06 -4.98 -9.01
C TYR A 115 3.84 -4.15 -10.04
N ILE A 116 3.94 -4.60 -11.29
CA ILE A 116 4.52 -3.81 -12.39
C ILE A 116 3.71 -2.52 -12.59
N LEU A 117 2.38 -2.62 -12.65
CA LEU A 117 1.49 -1.45 -12.78
C LEU A 117 1.63 -0.49 -11.59
N TYR A 118 1.66 -1.03 -10.37
CA TYR A 118 1.91 -0.26 -9.16
C TYR A 118 3.27 0.45 -9.21
N LYS A 119 4.33 -0.22 -9.66
CA LYS A 119 5.66 0.38 -9.77
C LYS A 119 5.67 1.55 -10.76
N ILE A 120 5.02 1.41 -11.92
CA ILE A 120 4.89 2.47 -12.93
C ILE A 120 4.10 3.66 -12.35
N GLY A 121 2.97 3.41 -11.70
CA GLY A 121 2.16 4.47 -11.11
C GLY A 121 2.86 5.16 -9.93
N SER A 122 3.53 4.39 -9.07
CA SER A 122 4.24 4.91 -7.91
C SER A 122 5.46 5.72 -8.31
N SER A 123 6.20 5.33 -9.36
CA SER A 123 7.35 6.11 -9.84
C SER A 123 6.91 7.50 -10.33
N ALA A 124 5.79 7.57 -11.06
CA ALA A 124 5.25 8.82 -11.57
C ALA A 124 4.84 9.83 -10.49
N ILE A 125 4.56 9.37 -9.26
CA ILE A 125 4.18 10.22 -8.13
C ILE A 125 5.40 10.68 -7.32
N HIS A 126 6.52 9.95 -7.38
CA HIS A 126 7.73 10.32 -6.67
C HIS A 126 8.56 11.35 -7.48
N ALA A 127 9.15 12.31 -6.78
CA ALA A 127 9.84 13.48 -7.36
C ALA A 127 10.98 13.17 -8.36
N GLY A 128 11.43 11.91 -8.45
CA GLY A 128 12.41 11.48 -9.45
C GLY A 128 11.97 11.70 -10.90
N ASP A 129 10.66 11.61 -11.17
CA ASP A 129 10.12 11.90 -12.50
C ASP A 129 9.86 13.41 -12.74
N GLY A 130 9.93 14.24 -11.69
CA GLY A 130 9.89 15.70 -11.85
C GLY A 130 11.13 16.25 -12.56
N ILE A 131 12.29 15.60 -12.38
CA ILE A 131 13.54 15.93 -13.10
C ILE A 131 13.46 15.43 -14.56
N ASN A 132 12.90 14.24 -14.79
CA ASN A 132 12.63 13.71 -16.13
C ASN A 132 11.51 14.47 -16.87
N GLY A 133 10.74 15.28 -16.13
CA GLY A 133 9.67 16.13 -16.65
C GLY A 133 10.14 17.48 -17.18
N VAL A 134 11.42 17.85 -17.06
CA VAL A 134 11.95 19.05 -17.70
C VAL A 134 12.12 18.78 -19.19
N THR A 135 11.30 19.43 -20.00
CA THR A 135 11.40 19.42 -21.47
C THR A 135 11.60 20.85 -21.97
N SER A 136 11.90 21.04 -23.25
CA SER A 136 11.93 22.37 -23.86
C SER A 136 10.69 22.62 -24.71
N LEU A 137 10.23 23.86 -24.72
CA LEU A 137 9.30 24.38 -25.73
C LEU A 137 10.02 24.52 -27.09
N SER A 138 9.27 24.80 -28.15
CA SER A 138 9.82 24.99 -29.51
C SER A 138 10.81 26.15 -29.63
N ASP A 139 10.79 27.08 -28.68
CA ASP A 139 11.73 28.21 -28.56
C ASP A 139 12.97 27.88 -27.70
N GLY A 140 13.07 26.64 -27.20
CA GLY A 140 14.16 26.18 -26.32
C GLY A 140 13.94 26.44 -24.83
N SER A 141 12.88 27.18 -24.45
CA SER A 141 12.60 27.51 -23.05
C SER A 141 12.27 26.24 -22.25
N PRO A 142 12.86 26.03 -21.05
CA PRO A 142 12.55 24.88 -20.23
C PRO A 142 11.12 24.97 -19.69
N ILE A 143 10.35 23.90 -19.83
CA ILE A 143 9.02 23.73 -19.24
C ILE A 143 9.00 22.43 -18.43
N THR A 144 8.40 22.49 -17.25
CA THR A 144 8.13 21.30 -16.45
C THR A 144 6.80 20.69 -16.87
N LYS A 145 6.84 19.42 -17.29
CA LYS A 145 5.64 18.63 -17.51
C LYS A 145 4.94 18.47 -16.16
N PRO A 146 3.65 18.85 -16.03
CA PRO A 146 2.94 18.65 -14.78
C PRO A 146 2.86 17.15 -14.45
N ILE A 147 3.02 16.82 -13.16
CA ILE A 147 2.95 15.45 -12.61
C ILE A 147 1.64 14.75 -13.04
N ARG A 148 0.59 15.53 -13.28
CA ARG A 148 -0.70 15.07 -13.80
C ARG A 148 -0.72 15.17 -15.33
N TRP A 149 -0.07 14.22 -15.98
CA TRP A 149 -0.08 14.12 -17.44
C TRP A 149 -1.47 13.67 -17.91
N ALA A 150 -2.22 14.58 -18.56
CA ALA A 150 -3.61 14.34 -18.96
C ALA A 150 -3.78 13.10 -19.85
N GLU A 151 -2.81 12.78 -20.71
CA GLU A 151 -2.90 11.66 -21.66
C GLU A 151 -2.89 10.28 -20.96
N LYS A 152 -2.26 10.17 -19.78
CA LYS A 152 -2.21 8.91 -19.01
C LYS A 152 -3.33 8.79 -18.00
N LEU A 153 -4.09 9.87 -17.78
CA LEU A 153 -5.13 9.93 -16.76
C LEU A 153 -6.23 8.88 -17.00
N PRO A 154 -6.76 8.66 -18.22
CA PRO A 154 -7.77 7.62 -18.46
C PRO A 154 -7.27 6.22 -18.09
N TYR A 155 -6.03 5.89 -18.46
CA TYR A 155 -5.41 4.60 -18.13
C TYR A 155 -5.23 4.41 -16.61
N LEU A 156 -4.76 5.44 -15.91
CA LEU A 156 -4.58 5.40 -14.46
C LEU A 156 -5.93 5.28 -13.74
N CYS A 157 -6.94 6.03 -14.16
CA CYS A 157 -8.30 5.93 -13.64
C CYS A 157 -8.86 4.51 -13.84
N LYS A 158 -8.74 3.95 -15.05
CA LYS A 158 -9.19 2.58 -15.32
C LYS A 158 -8.47 1.55 -14.45
N THR A 159 -7.14 1.63 -14.36
CA THR A 159 -6.34 0.72 -13.52
C THR A 159 -6.74 0.83 -12.04
N ALA A 160 -6.99 2.04 -11.55
CA ALA A 160 -7.47 2.26 -10.19
C ALA A 160 -8.86 1.66 -9.96
N CYS A 161 -9.80 1.85 -10.89
CA CYS A 161 -11.12 1.23 -10.83
C CYS A 161 -11.05 -0.30 -10.81
N MET A 162 -10.23 -0.91 -11.67
CA MET A 162 -10.01 -2.35 -11.69
C MET A 162 -9.40 -2.87 -10.37
N ALA A 163 -8.43 -2.15 -9.81
CA ALA A 163 -7.82 -2.51 -8.52
C ALA A 163 -8.82 -2.39 -7.36
N LEU A 164 -9.70 -1.38 -7.39
CA LEU A 164 -10.79 -1.22 -6.42
C LEU A 164 -11.82 -2.32 -6.54
N HIS A 165 -12.27 -2.63 -7.76
CA HIS A 165 -13.19 -3.73 -8.03
C HIS A 165 -12.64 -5.06 -7.48
N SER A 166 -11.39 -5.40 -7.83
CA SER A 166 -10.72 -6.61 -7.33
C SER A 166 -10.61 -6.63 -5.80
N ALA A 167 -10.37 -5.47 -5.16
CA ALA A 167 -10.32 -5.37 -3.71
C ALA A 167 -11.70 -5.60 -3.07
N VAL A 168 -12.78 -5.05 -3.65
CA VAL A 168 -14.16 -5.26 -3.18
C VAL A 168 -14.55 -6.72 -3.34
N GLU A 169 -14.29 -7.34 -4.49
CA GLU A 169 -14.55 -8.77 -4.69
C GLU A 169 -13.77 -9.63 -3.68
N THR A 170 -12.50 -9.32 -3.45
CA THR A 170 -11.67 -10.03 -2.47
C THR A 170 -12.24 -9.92 -1.06
N TYR A 171 -12.69 -8.71 -0.68
CA TYR A 171 -13.31 -8.47 0.61
C TYR A 171 -14.66 -9.20 0.75
N LEU A 172 -15.55 -9.05 -0.22
CA LEU A 172 -16.86 -9.70 -0.21
C LEU A 172 -16.73 -11.22 -0.25
N GLY A 173 -15.82 -11.76 -1.05
CA GLY A 173 -15.54 -13.19 -1.09
C GLY A 173 -15.09 -13.75 0.26
N ALA A 174 -14.45 -12.93 1.10
CA ALA A 174 -14.03 -13.33 2.44
C ALA A 174 -15.13 -13.14 3.51
N VAL A 175 -15.93 -12.07 3.41
CA VAL A 175 -16.89 -11.67 4.47
C VAL A 175 -18.32 -12.09 4.17
N SER A 176 -18.75 -12.04 2.92
CA SER A 176 -20.08 -12.43 2.47
C SER A 176 -20.02 -13.08 1.07
N PRO A 177 -19.63 -14.37 1.00
CA PRO A 177 -19.46 -15.06 -0.27
C PRO A 177 -20.71 -15.05 -1.15
N ASN A 178 -21.90 -15.02 -0.55
CA ASN A 178 -23.16 -15.00 -1.29
C ASN A 178 -23.40 -13.65 -1.98
N THR A 179 -22.90 -12.54 -1.42
CA THR A 179 -23.06 -11.19 -1.98
C THR A 179 -22.08 -10.92 -3.13
N VAL A 180 -21.01 -11.71 -3.28
CA VAL A 180 -20.01 -11.45 -4.33
C VAL A 180 -20.60 -11.54 -5.73
N GLN A 181 -21.55 -12.46 -5.95
CA GLN A 181 -22.19 -12.63 -7.26
C GLN A 181 -23.15 -11.49 -7.59
N GLU A 182 -23.90 -11.01 -6.59
CA GLU A 182 -24.76 -9.82 -6.74
C GLU A 182 -23.92 -8.58 -7.07
N TYR A 183 -22.79 -8.40 -6.38
CA TYR A 183 -21.86 -7.32 -6.66
C TYR A 183 -21.25 -7.40 -8.07
N ARG A 184 -20.85 -8.59 -8.52
CA ARG A 184 -20.36 -8.81 -9.89
C ARG A 184 -21.39 -8.41 -10.93
N ALA A 185 -22.61 -8.92 -10.80
CA ALA A 185 -23.70 -8.58 -11.70
C ALA A 185 -23.98 -7.07 -11.73
N TRP A 186 -23.99 -6.43 -10.56
CA TRP A 186 -24.13 -4.97 -10.47
C TRP A 186 -22.98 -4.25 -11.17
N TYR A 187 -21.73 -4.67 -10.95
CA TYR A 187 -20.55 -4.04 -11.56
C TYR A 187 -20.57 -4.19 -13.09
N GLU A 188 -20.90 -5.38 -13.60
CA GLU A 188 -21.04 -5.63 -15.04
C GLU A 188 -22.10 -4.76 -15.69
N GLN A 189 -23.25 -4.58 -15.03
CA GLN A 189 -24.34 -3.75 -15.54
C GLN A 189 -24.00 -2.25 -15.52
N ASN A 190 -23.30 -1.77 -14.48
CA ASN A 190 -23.11 -0.34 -14.23
C ASN A 190 -21.75 0.19 -14.73
N MET A 191 -20.79 -0.69 -14.99
CA MET A 191 -19.43 -0.32 -15.42
C MET A 191 -18.97 -1.01 -16.73
N PRO A 192 -19.81 -1.10 -17.78
CA PRO A 192 -19.50 -1.88 -18.98
C PRO A 192 -18.26 -1.37 -19.72
N GLU A 193 -18.00 -0.06 -19.70
CA GLU A 193 -16.84 0.57 -20.35
C GLU A 193 -15.50 0.13 -19.75
N LEU A 194 -15.49 -0.23 -18.46
CA LEU A 194 -14.30 -0.72 -17.78
C LEU A 194 -13.99 -2.18 -18.14
N LEU A 195 -14.99 -2.94 -18.60
CA LEU A 195 -14.90 -4.36 -18.93
C LEU A 195 -14.66 -4.61 -20.42
N ASN A 196 -15.25 -3.79 -21.30
CA ASN A 196 -15.26 -4.02 -22.75
C ASN A 196 -13.94 -3.68 -23.46
N ASP A 197 -13.07 -2.89 -22.85
CA ASP A 197 -11.73 -2.66 -23.37
C ASP A 197 -10.78 -3.72 -22.80
N SER A 198 -10.64 -4.84 -23.50
CA SER A 198 -9.59 -5.82 -23.23
C SER A 198 -8.23 -5.09 -23.22
N LEU A 199 -7.51 -5.18 -22.11
CA LEU A 199 -6.14 -4.67 -22.01
C LEU A 199 -5.21 -5.38 -23.00
N ALA A 200 -5.62 -6.54 -23.53
CA ALA A 200 -4.85 -7.33 -24.49
C ALA A 200 -4.80 -6.66 -25.88
N ASP A 201 -5.88 -5.99 -26.32
CA ASP A 201 -5.93 -5.43 -27.68
C ASP A 201 -5.22 -4.09 -27.84
N LYS A 202 -4.92 -3.38 -26.72
CA LYS A 202 -4.32 -2.04 -26.74
C LYS A 202 -2.91 -1.96 -26.14
N ILE A 203 -2.42 -3.04 -25.53
CA ILE A 203 -1.05 -3.11 -24.98
C ILE A 203 -0.20 -4.00 -25.91
N SER A 204 -0.03 -3.59 -27.16
CA SER A 204 1.15 -3.98 -27.93
C SER A 204 2.33 -3.15 -27.42
N ILE A 205 2.87 -3.51 -26.26
CA ILE A 205 4.18 -2.99 -25.86
C ILE A 205 5.20 -3.71 -26.73
N THR A 206 5.54 -3.10 -27.86
CA THR A 206 6.76 -3.45 -28.58
C THR A 206 7.93 -3.10 -27.67
N ILE A 207 8.43 -4.09 -26.94
CA ILE A 207 9.71 -3.97 -26.24
C ILE A 207 10.76 -4.00 -27.35
N HIS A 208 11.21 -2.82 -27.78
CA HIS A 208 12.40 -2.76 -28.62
C HIS A 208 13.62 -3.17 -27.78
N PRO A 209 14.42 -4.13 -28.27
CA PRO A 209 15.61 -4.62 -27.57
C PRO A 209 16.68 -3.53 -27.40
#